data_AF-A0A645E039-F1
#
_entry.id   AF-A0A645E039-F1
#
_cell.length_a   1.000
_cell.length_b   1.000
_cell.length_c   1.000
_cell.angle_alpha   90.00
_cell.angle_beta   90.00
_cell.angle_gamma   90.00
#
_symmetry.space_group_name_H-M   'P 1'
#
loop_
_entity.id
_entity.type
_entity.pdbx_description
1 polymer ?
#
loop_
_entity_poly.entity_id
_entity_poly.type
_entity_poly.pdbx_seq_one_letter_code
_entity_poly.pdbx_strand_id
1 'polypeptide(L)'
;MLYICDMKYNNMEKEVLINRKQTAFRLREDLLNKIKEEAKKENRSINNYVETILLDVIYREPNETTLEAIREAKQGKLAGTIDTTDMETLIQSVSE
;
A
#
# COMPACT_ATOMS: atom_id res chain seq x y z
N MET A 1 -12.06 -7.48 -5.98
CA MET A 1 -11.90 -7.05 -4.56
C MET A 1 -10.59 -6.27 -4.44
N LEU A 2 -10.56 -5.03 -4.97
CA LEU A 2 -9.40 -4.11 -5.00
C LEU A 2 -9.82 -2.66 -4.65
N TYR A 3 -11.02 -2.51 -4.08
CA TYR A 3 -11.76 -1.24 -3.94
C TYR A 3 -11.35 -0.40 -2.72
N ILE A 4 -10.17 -0.63 -2.14
CA ILE A 4 -9.71 0.12 -0.95
C ILE A 4 -8.71 1.23 -1.35
N CYS A 5 -7.99 1.09 -2.47
CA CYS A 5 -7.01 2.09 -2.89
C CYS A 5 -7.65 3.31 -3.58
N ASP A 6 -8.78 3.14 -4.28
CA ASP A 6 -9.40 4.26 -5.02
C ASP A 6 -10.04 5.33 -4.11
N MET A 7 -10.50 4.97 -2.91
CA MET A 7 -11.28 5.89 -2.06
C MET A 7 -10.46 6.93 -1.30
N LYS A 8 -9.17 6.68 -1.04
CA LYS A 8 -8.31 7.68 -0.36
C LYS A 8 -7.68 8.69 -1.30
N TYR A 9 -7.47 8.32 -2.57
CA TYR A 9 -6.97 9.27 -3.58
C TYR A 9 -8.08 10.13 -4.19
N ASN A 10 -9.33 9.65 -4.23
CA ASN A 10 -10.48 10.46 -4.64
C ASN A 10 -10.96 11.46 -3.56
N ASN A 11 -10.58 11.26 -2.29
CA ASN A 11 -10.86 12.19 -1.18
C ASN A 11 -9.76 13.25 -0.97
N MET A 12 -8.81 13.39 -1.91
CA MET A 12 -8.04 14.62 -2.04
C MET A 12 -8.89 15.67 -2.78
N GLU A 13 -10.07 15.96 -2.22
CA GLU A 13 -10.94 17.06 -2.63
C GLU A 13 -10.28 18.39 -2.24
N LYS A 14 -9.32 18.80 -3.04
CA LYS A 14 -9.14 20.21 -3.42
C LYS A 14 -8.15 20.23 -4.57
N GLU A 15 -8.50 20.98 -5.60
CA GLU A 15 -7.62 21.45 -6.66
C GLU A 15 -6.39 22.17 -6.08
N VAL A 16 -5.46 21.43 -5.49
CA VAL A 16 -4.07 21.85 -5.45
C VAL A 16 -3.61 21.63 -6.87
N LEU A 17 -3.24 22.71 -7.56
CA LEU A 17 -2.57 22.63 -8.85
C LEU A 17 -1.42 21.60 -8.72
N ILE A 18 -1.62 20.37 -9.19
CA ILE A 18 -0.59 19.32 -9.07
C ILE A 18 0.51 19.73 -10.05
N ASN A 19 1.51 20.41 -9.53
CA ASN A 19 2.67 20.85 -10.29
C ASN A 19 3.50 19.64 -10.66
N ARG A 20 3.24 19.08 -11.84
CA ARG A 20 4.03 17.99 -12.40
C ARG A 20 5.34 18.55 -12.92
N LYS A 21 6.45 18.01 -12.43
CA LYS A 21 7.79 18.27 -12.99
C LYS A 21 8.19 17.09 -13.86
N GLN A 22 8.65 17.38 -15.07
CA GLN A 22 9.20 16.35 -15.94
C GLN A 22 10.53 15.83 -15.35
N THR A 23 10.64 14.51 -15.26
CA THR A 23 11.86 13.83 -14.84
C THR A 23 12.12 12.65 -15.77
N ALA A 24 13.39 12.32 -15.99
CA ALA A 24 13.80 11.22 -16.84
C ALA A 24 14.46 10.13 -16.00
N PHE A 25 13.96 8.90 -16.13
CA PHE A 25 14.56 7.72 -15.49
C PHE A 25 15.27 6.88 -16.54
N ARG A 26 16.49 6.44 -16.23
CA ARG A 26 17.16 5.40 -17.01
C ARG A 26 16.75 4.04 -16.43
N LEU A 27 15.79 3.40 -17.08
CA LEU A 27 15.31 2.07 -16.71
C LEU A 27 15.90 1.01 -17.61
N ARG A 28 15.94 -0.24 -17.13
CA ARG A 28 16.23 -1.39 -18.00
C ARG A 28 15.11 -1.55 -19.03
N GLU A 29 15.47 -2.00 -20.23
CA GLU A 29 14.53 -2.13 -21.35
C GLU A 29 13.41 -3.14 -21.07
N ASP A 30 13.76 -4.29 -20.48
CA ASP A 30 12.81 -5.33 -20.08
C ASP A 30 11.77 -4.81 -19.07
N LEU A 31 12.22 -4.03 -18.10
CA LEU A 31 11.35 -3.38 -17.12
C LEU A 31 10.41 -2.39 -17.79
N LEU A 32 10.91 -1.56 -18.71
CA LEU A 32 10.07 -0.60 -19.44
C LEU A 32 9.00 -1.30 -20.27
N ASN A 33 9.32 -2.43 -20.90
CA ASN A 33 8.36 -3.24 -21.65
C ASN A 33 7.29 -3.81 -20.71
N LYS A 34 7.68 -4.31 -19.54
CA LYS A 34 6.73 -4.82 -18.56
C LYS A 34 5.78 -3.73 -18.05
N ILE A 35 6.31 -2.55 -17.74
CA ILE A 35 5.51 -1.40 -17.30
C ILE A 35 4.49 -1.01 -18.38
N LYS A 36 4.86 -1.05 -19.66
CA LYS A 36 3.94 -0.77 -20.78
C LYS A 36 2.79 -1.77 -20.86
N GLU A 37 3.08 -3.07 -20.68
CA GLU A 37 2.07 -4.11 -20.69
C GLU A 37 1.05 -3.92 -19.56
N GLU A 38 1.53 -3.69 -18.34
CA GLU A 38 0.64 -3.51 -17.18
C GLU A 38 -0.16 -2.20 -17.28
N ALA A 39 0.46 -1.09 -17.70
CA ALA A 39 -0.25 0.16 -17.95
C ALA A 39 -1.37 -0.01 -18.98
N LYS A 40 -1.14 -0.81 -20.04
CA LYS A 40 -2.15 -1.11 -21.05
C LYS A 40 -3.30 -1.95 -20.48
N LYS A 41 -3.02 -2.94 -19.62
CA LYS A 41 -4.06 -3.76 -18.97
C LYS A 41 -5.00 -2.92 -18.10
N GLU A 42 -4.47 -1.88 -17.47
CA GLU A 42 -5.27 -0.94 -16.66
C GLU A 42 -5.90 0.20 -17.47
N ASN A 43 -5.65 0.29 -18.79
CA ASN A 43 -6.06 1.41 -19.65
C ASN A 43 -5.51 2.77 -19.19
N ARG A 44 -4.25 2.81 -18.78
CA ARG A 44 -3.58 3.99 -18.22
C ARG A 44 -2.37 4.38 -19.04
N SER A 45 -2.00 5.66 -19.01
CA SER A 45 -0.72 6.10 -19.58
C SER A 45 0.43 5.58 -18.73
N ILE A 46 1.59 5.36 -19.36
CA ILE A 46 2.80 4.88 -18.67
C ILE A 46 3.16 5.82 -17.52
N ASN A 47 3.11 7.14 -17.75
CA ASN A 47 3.42 8.13 -16.72
C ASN A 47 2.46 8.02 -15.53
N ASN A 48 1.15 7.91 -15.79
CA ASN A 48 0.16 7.80 -14.72
C ASN A 48 0.30 6.48 -13.95
N TYR A 49 0.60 5.38 -14.65
CA TYR A 49 0.82 4.08 -14.05
C TYR A 49 2.07 4.08 -13.14
N VAL A 50 3.19 4.61 -13.64
CA VAL A 50 4.44 4.76 -12.87
C VAL A 50 4.24 5.67 -11.67
N GLU A 51 3.54 6.80 -11.82
CA GLU A 51 3.25 7.72 -10.73
C GLU A 51 2.47 7.02 -9.61
N THR A 52 1.43 6.23 -9.93
CA THR A 52 0.69 5.47 -8.91
C THR A 52 1.52 4.40 -8.23
N ILE A 53 2.37 3.67 -8.97
CA ILE A 53 3.29 2.70 -8.33
C ILE A 53 4.24 3.41 -7.37
N LEU A 54 4.84 4.53 -7.79
CA LEU A 54 5.76 5.29 -6.94
C LEU A 54 5.05 5.84 -5.71
N LEU A 55 3.83 6.35 -5.87
CA LEU A 55 3.01 6.82 -4.77
C LEU A 55 2.68 5.68 -3.80
N ASP A 56 2.24 4.53 -4.33
CA ASP A 56 1.93 3.35 -3.52
C ASP A 56 3.14 2.84 -2.76
N VAL A 57 4.36 2.94 -3.30
CA VAL A 57 5.58 2.49 -2.61
C VAL A 57 6.06 3.50 -1.58
N ILE A 58 6.01 4.81 -1.90
CA ILE A 58 6.56 5.86 -1.05
C ILE A 58 5.60 6.21 0.10
N TYR A 59 4.30 6.26 -0.16
CA TYR A 59 3.28 6.73 0.78
C TYR A 59 2.51 5.57 1.43
N ARG A 60 3.23 4.49 1.81
CA ARG A 60 2.66 3.38 2.61
C ARG A 60 2.55 3.76 4.08
N GLU A 61 1.78 4.79 4.39
CA GLU A 61 1.41 5.05 5.77
C GLU A 61 0.21 4.16 6.14
N PRO A 62 0.31 3.34 7.21
CA PRO A 62 -0.84 2.60 7.71
C PRO A 62 -1.98 3.58 8.00
N ASN A 63 -3.20 3.22 7.59
CA ASN A 63 -4.36 4.06 7.89
C ASN A 63 -4.60 4.14 9.41
N GLU A 64 -5.41 5.10 9.85
CA GLU A 64 -5.66 5.34 11.28
C GLU A 64 -6.10 4.08 12.03
N THR A 65 -7.03 3.30 11.46
CA THR A 65 -7.47 2.01 12.00
C THR A 65 -6.32 1.01 12.15
N THR A 66 -5.41 0.92 11.18
CA THR A 66 -4.23 0.05 11.27
C THR A 66 -3.22 0.56 12.32
N LEU A 67 -3.03 1.88 12.41
CA LEU A 67 -2.17 2.47 13.44
C LEU A 67 -2.71 2.23 14.85
N GLU A 68 -4.03 2.33 15.03
CA GLU A 68 -4.70 2.01 16.29
C GLU A 68 -4.52 0.54 16.65
N ALA A 69 -4.78 -0.39 15.73
CA ALA A 69 -4.53 -1.82 15.95
C ALA A 69 -3.07 -2.10 16.34
N ILE A 70 -2.09 -1.44 15.70
CA ILE A 70 -0.67 -1.55 16.07
C ILE A 70 -0.41 -1.01 17.48
N ARG A 71 -1.03 0.13 17.86
CA ARG A 71 -0.88 0.68 19.21
C ARG A 71 -1.51 -0.24 20.26
N GLU A 72 -2.70 -0.77 20.00
CA GLU A 72 -3.40 -1.69 20.90
C GLU A 72 -2.65 -3.01 21.09
N ALA A 73 -2.11 -3.57 20.00
CA ALA A 73 -1.25 -4.75 20.06
C ALA A 73 0.01 -4.50 20.88
N LYS A 74 0.69 -3.35 20.69
CA LYS A 74 1.85 -2.95 21.51
C LYS A 74 1.51 -2.70 22.98
N GLN A 75 0.27 -2.30 23.28
CA GLN A 75 -0.23 -2.12 24.64
C GLN A 75 -0.67 -3.44 25.30
N GLY A 76 -0.66 -4.56 24.57
CA GLY A 76 -1.05 -5.87 25.09
C GLY A 76 -2.54 -6.01 25.40
N LYS A 77 -3.40 -5.25 24.72
CA LYS A 77 -4.85 -5.22 24.99
C LYS A 77 -5.65 -6.32 24.27
N LEU A 78 -5.11 -6.91 23.20
CA LEU A 78 -5.86 -7.78 22.29
C LEU A 78 -5.54 -9.27 22.44
N ALA A 79 -4.29 -9.63 22.66
CA ALA A 79 -3.87 -10.99 22.96
C ALA A 79 -2.87 -10.88 24.12
N GLY A 80 -2.94 -11.79 25.10
CA GLY A 80 -2.02 -11.80 26.23
C GLY A 80 -0.57 -12.08 25.82
N THR A 81 0.10 -13.00 26.50
CA THR A 81 1.42 -13.45 26.03
C THR A 81 1.21 -14.40 24.85
N ILE A 82 1.61 -13.98 23.65
CA ILE A 82 1.57 -14.86 22.47
C ILE A 82 2.68 -15.90 22.63
N ASP A 83 2.30 -17.16 22.71
CA ASP A 83 3.23 -18.27 22.67
C ASP A 83 3.58 -18.59 21.21
N THR A 84 4.87 -18.55 20.87
CA THR A 84 5.38 -18.79 19.52
C THR A 84 6.14 -20.11 19.42
N THR A 85 6.02 -20.98 20.41
CA THR A 85 6.77 -22.25 20.51
C THR A 85 6.38 -23.22 19.40
N ASP A 86 5.10 -23.30 19.04
CA ASP A 86 4.59 -24.12 17.93
C ASP A 86 3.31 -23.52 17.33
N MET A 87 2.90 -24.01 16.16
CA MET A 87 1.74 -23.45 15.45
C MET A 87 0.42 -23.68 16.20
N GLU A 88 0.31 -24.74 17.00
CA GLU A 88 -0.91 -25.10 17.70
C GLU A 88 -1.10 -24.21 18.93
N THR A 89 -0.03 -23.97 19.68
CA THR A 89 0.01 -23.00 20.80
C THR A 89 -0.18 -21.57 20.33
N LEU A 90 0.37 -21.20 19.17
CA LEU A 90 0.16 -19.88 18.58
C LEU A 90 -1.31 -19.65 18.24
N ILE A 91 -1.97 -20.60 17.56
CA ILE A 91 -3.40 -20.50 17.20
C ILE A 91 -4.25 -20.40 18.47
N GLN A 92 -3.97 -21.22 19.48
CA GLN A 92 -4.70 -21.16 20.75
C GLN A 92 -4.58 -19.76 21.38
N SER A 93 -3.38 -19.21 21.46
CA SER A 93 -3.10 -17.92 22.12
C SER A 93 -3.73 -16.69 21.46
N VAL A 94 -4.13 -16.78 20.19
CA VAL A 94 -4.79 -15.69 19.45
C VAL A 94 -6.30 -15.88 19.29
N SER A 95 -6.83 -17.04 19.69
CA SER A 95 -8.24 -17.42 19.52
C SER A 95 -9.08 -17.34 20.79
N GLU A 96 -8.44 -17.12 21.95
CA GLU A 96 -9.07 -16.87 23.26
C GLU A 96 -9.24 -15.37 23.53
#